data_AF-A0A931J3L0-F1
#
_entry.id   AF-A0A931J3L0-F1
#
_cell.length_a   1.000
_cell.length_b   1.000
_cell.length_c   1.000
_cell.angle_alpha   90.00
_cell.angle_beta   90.00
_cell.angle_gamma   90.00
#
_symmetry.space_group_name_H-M   'P 1'
#
loop_
_entity.id
_entity.type
_entity.pdbx_description
1 polymer ?
#
loop_
_entity_poly.entity_id
_entity_poly.type
_entity_poly.pdbx_seq_one_letter_code
_entity_poly.pdbx_strand_id
1 'polypeptide(L)'
;MRKTLPALLLASALASTVGATEPPPPDRPERPERTDRRDRPDRPDRRDDTQRPPRPGAQRYSLQQAMSDRAQLHTIAFSGLAFLTGDFAADTFLPPGKVSDYFGFQSLRDTDAVQGGHSPAFLTRIAFNTLAILNPAQRAELIQAAQAQQADVRRFALLRLPLIKAFRQTLERSGPAAKAPLNRAAVRAHSAALYELDGRIATKRAEAMARVLRGLNAEQRAQLARLKFGDSRTWPDAFEPPERRSLPHDIDVALMTHASELFAWQGGGLDADTYFCPERHAMYFGGFGLKTAPALGKQDFAISTALTGDAGADFLTLLNPTQRALIEALPDLQRPQLQEIAQLRRQIATELRRFLTGEKPDAAQIQALSRRYGELDGDLAFLYAQAFAQVGQSLSPAQRSALIQLRERSPHDPRDPTGPFLYAAPLDAAGLAEAERTQGFFDGR
;
A
#
# COMPACT_ATOMS: atom_id res chain seq x y z
N MET A 1 -17.41 -21.36 59.33
CA MET A 1 -18.27 -22.56 59.43
C MET A 1 -18.93 -22.73 58.06
N ARG A 2 -18.53 -23.70 57.21
CA ARG A 2 -19.17 -25.04 57.05
C ARG A 2 -20.70 -24.94 57.10
N LYS A 3 -21.54 -25.40 56.18
CA LYS A 3 -21.55 -26.18 54.91
C LYS A 3 -22.91 -25.77 54.24
N THR A 4 -23.27 -26.02 52.99
CA THR A 4 -23.69 -27.31 52.39
C THR A 4 -24.22 -27.05 50.97
N LEU A 5 -23.83 -27.88 50.00
CA LEU A 5 -24.65 -28.25 48.82
C LEU A 5 -25.70 -29.31 49.24
N PRO A 6 -26.83 -29.44 48.51
CA PRO A 6 -27.03 -30.52 47.50
C PRO A 6 -27.74 -29.99 46.21
N ALA A 7 -27.52 -30.47 44.98
CA ALA A 7 -27.69 -31.79 44.33
C ALA A 7 -29.14 -32.12 43.85
N LEU A 8 -29.28 -32.14 42.50
CA LEU A 8 -30.07 -33.01 41.59
C LEU A 8 -31.61 -33.21 41.71
N LEU A 9 -32.30 -33.03 40.56
CA LEU A 9 -33.22 -33.96 39.85
C LEU A 9 -33.99 -33.18 38.74
N LEU A 10 -33.69 -33.35 37.44
CA LEU A 10 -34.20 -34.33 36.46
C LEU A 10 -35.74 -34.49 36.42
N ALA A 11 -36.37 -34.00 35.34
CA ALA A 11 -37.55 -34.62 34.72
C ALA A 11 -37.70 -34.17 33.26
N SER A 12 -37.81 -35.16 32.40
CA SER A 12 -37.81 -35.14 30.94
C SER A 12 -39.21 -34.91 30.37
N ALA A 13 -39.29 -34.35 29.15
CA ALA A 13 -40.38 -34.64 28.22
C ALA A 13 -39.85 -34.71 26.79
N LEU A 14 -40.02 -35.91 26.21
CA LEU A 14 -39.75 -36.31 24.83
C LEU A 14 -40.86 -35.79 23.90
N ALA A 15 -40.49 -35.42 22.66
CA ALA A 15 -41.27 -35.73 21.46
C ALA A 15 -40.44 -35.49 20.17
N SER A 16 -39.93 -36.60 19.64
CA SER A 16 -39.94 -37.06 18.25
C SER A 16 -39.60 -36.14 17.07
N THR A 17 -38.49 -36.52 16.45
CA THR A 17 -38.09 -36.52 15.03
C THR A 17 -39.20 -36.44 13.98
N VAL A 18 -39.07 -35.49 13.03
CA VAL A 18 -39.34 -35.69 11.59
C VAL A 18 -38.29 -34.90 10.81
N GLY A 19 -37.57 -35.57 9.91
CA GLY A 19 -36.62 -34.96 9.00
C GLY A 19 -37.32 -34.10 7.96
N ALA A 20 -36.73 -32.94 7.68
CA ALA A 20 -37.04 -32.16 6.49
C ALA A 20 -35.70 -31.89 5.76
N THR A 21 -35.48 -32.71 4.75
CA THR A 21 -34.54 -32.48 3.66
C THR A 21 -34.80 -31.11 3.04
N GLU A 22 -33.75 -30.29 2.89
CA GLU A 22 -33.81 -29.08 2.05
C GLU A 22 -34.23 -29.46 0.61
N PRO A 23 -35.07 -28.64 -0.04
CA PRO A 23 -35.49 -28.88 -1.41
C PRO A 23 -34.30 -28.68 -2.39
N PRO A 24 -34.21 -29.49 -3.46
CA PRO A 24 -33.18 -29.30 -4.48
C PRO A 24 -33.38 -27.97 -5.24
N PRO A 25 -32.30 -27.36 -5.75
CA PRO A 25 -32.38 -26.13 -6.53
C PRO A 25 -33.16 -26.35 -7.84
N PRO A 26 -33.87 -25.32 -8.35
CA PRO A 26 -34.67 -25.44 -9.56
C PRO A 26 -33.80 -25.68 -10.81
N ASP A 27 -34.35 -26.49 -11.72
CA ASP A 27 -33.72 -26.92 -12.97
C ASP A 27 -33.21 -25.75 -13.82
N ARG A 28 -31.96 -25.88 -14.29
CA ARG A 28 -31.39 -25.01 -15.31
C ARG A 28 -32.14 -25.25 -16.63
N PRO A 29 -32.62 -24.20 -17.32
CA PRO A 29 -33.13 -24.39 -18.67
C PRO A 29 -32.00 -24.88 -19.59
N GLU A 30 -32.31 -25.95 -20.32
CA GLU A 30 -31.44 -26.58 -21.31
C GLU A 30 -30.98 -25.56 -22.37
N ARG A 31 -29.70 -25.66 -22.70
CA ARG A 31 -29.05 -24.82 -23.70
C ARG A 31 -29.45 -25.36 -25.09
N PRO A 32 -30.08 -24.58 -25.98
CA PRO A 32 -30.41 -25.07 -27.32
C PRO A 32 -29.13 -25.32 -28.13
N GLU A 33 -29.08 -26.49 -28.77
CA GLU A 33 -28.11 -26.83 -29.81
C GLU A 33 -28.15 -25.75 -30.92
N ARG A 34 -26.98 -25.20 -31.24
CA ARG A 34 -26.81 -24.30 -32.38
C ARG A 34 -26.60 -25.12 -33.65
N THR A 35 -27.67 -25.30 -34.41
CA THR A 35 -27.59 -25.59 -35.84
C THR A 35 -27.54 -24.28 -36.64
N ASP A 36 -26.68 -24.32 -37.64
CA ASP A 36 -26.57 -23.53 -38.87
C ASP A 36 -26.44 -21.99 -38.89
N ARG A 37 -25.36 -21.63 -39.59
CA ARG A 37 -25.08 -20.37 -40.26
C ARG A 37 -26.17 -20.04 -41.28
N ARG A 38 -26.62 -18.79 -41.30
CA ARG A 38 -26.54 -17.88 -42.47
C ARG A 38 -27.05 -16.48 -42.13
N ASP A 39 -26.35 -15.51 -42.71
CA ASP A 39 -26.77 -14.14 -43.01
C ASP A 39 -26.98 -13.15 -41.87
N ARG A 40 -25.90 -12.43 -41.51
CA ARG A 40 -25.97 -11.00 -41.20
C ARG A 40 -24.65 -10.28 -41.57
N PRO A 41 -24.71 -9.03 -42.07
CA PRO A 41 -23.63 -8.40 -42.82
C PRO A 41 -22.58 -7.72 -41.92
N ASP A 42 -21.39 -7.59 -42.53
CA ASP A 42 -20.09 -7.22 -41.97
C ASP A 42 -20.08 -6.04 -40.98
N ARG A 43 -19.54 -6.30 -39.79
CA ARG A 43 -18.93 -5.29 -38.92
C ARG A 43 -17.41 -5.34 -39.15
N PRO A 44 -16.72 -4.19 -39.27
CA PRO A 44 -15.28 -4.17 -39.52
C PRO A 44 -14.51 -4.78 -38.35
N ASP A 45 -13.54 -5.60 -38.72
CA ASP A 45 -12.69 -6.46 -37.90
C ASP A 45 -12.30 -5.87 -36.54
N ARG A 46 -12.64 -6.63 -35.48
CA ARG A 46 -11.81 -6.70 -34.28
C ARG A 46 -10.47 -7.30 -34.71
N ARG A 47 -9.49 -6.43 -34.95
CA ARG A 47 -8.11 -6.87 -35.14
C ARG A 47 -7.62 -7.56 -33.88
N ASP A 48 -7.24 -8.81 -34.09
CA ASP A 48 -6.51 -9.70 -33.22
C ASP A 48 -5.23 -9.00 -32.71
N ASP A 49 -5.17 -8.70 -31.41
CA ASP A 49 -4.06 -7.99 -30.76
C ASP A 49 -2.84 -8.90 -30.55
N THR A 50 -2.83 -10.08 -31.18
CA THR A 50 -1.78 -11.11 -31.08
C THR A 50 -0.60 -10.90 -32.04
N GLN A 51 -0.63 -9.84 -32.87
CA GLN A 51 0.45 -9.51 -33.80
C GLN A 51 1.00 -8.09 -33.64
N ARG A 52 1.01 -7.56 -32.41
CA ARG A 52 1.82 -6.38 -32.12
C ARG A 52 3.27 -6.83 -31.91
N PRO A 53 4.25 -6.35 -32.69
CA PRO A 53 5.65 -6.65 -32.43
C PRO A 53 6.01 -6.21 -30.99
N PRO A 54 6.91 -6.93 -30.29
CA PRO A 54 7.30 -6.58 -28.93
C PRO A 54 7.77 -5.13 -28.91
N ARG A 55 7.18 -4.31 -28.04
CA ARG A 55 7.68 -2.95 -27.81
C ARG A 55 9.16 -3.06 -27.40
N PRO A 56 10.09 -2.32 -28.03
CA PRO A 56 11.49 -2.32 -27.62
C PRO A 56 11.59 -1.79 -26.18
N GLY A 57 12.06 -2.64 -25.27
CA GLY A 57 12.28 -2.31 -23.85
C GLY A 57 11.18 -2.83 -22.94
N ALA A 58 11.33 -4.06 -22.44
CA ALA A 58 10.64 -4.47 -21.22
C ALA A 58 10.90 -3.42 -20.13
N GLN A 59 9.85 -2.99 -19.45
CA GLN A 59 9.93 -1.97 -18.39
C GLN A 59 10.90 -2.49 -17.31
N ARG A 60 12.12 -1.93 -17.28
CA ARG A 60 13.16 -2.35 -16.33
C ARG A 60 12.91 -1.66 -15.00
N TYR A 61 12.21 -2.34 -14.11
CA TYR A 61 12.08 -1.91 -12.73
C TYR A 61 13.44 -1.93 -12.05
N SER A 62 13.92 -0.74 -11.67
CA SER A 62 15.19 -0.55 -10.99
C SER A 62 15.12 0.74 -10.18
N LEU A 63 15.99 0.88 -9.19
CA LEU A 63 16.08 2.10 -8.40
C LEU A 63 16.43 3.32 -9.28
N GLN A 64 17.35 3.13 -10.24
CA GLN A 64 17.71 4.17 -11.21
C GLN A 64 16.51 4.61 -12.05
N GLN A 65 15.72 3.67 -12.56
CA GLN A 65 14.51 4.00 -13.32
C GLN A 65 13.47 4.68 -12.43
N ALA A 66 13.28 4.22 -11.20
CA ALA A 66 12.32 4.79 -10.26
C ALA A 66 12.65 6.23 -9.88
N MET A 67 13.93 6.57 -9.82
CA MET A 67 14.44 7.93 -9.53
C MET A 67 14.64 8.80 -10.77
N SER A 68 14.39 8.29 -11.97
CA SER A 68 14.55 9.07 -13.21
C SER A 68 13.56 10.22 -13.28
N ASP A 69 13.95 11.34 -13.91
CA ASP A 69 13.13 12.55 -14.01
C ASP A 69 11.76 12.26 -14.61
N ARG A 70 11.68 11.42 -15.65
CA ARG A 70 10.40 11.05 -16.28
C ARG A 70 9.50 10.27 -15.32
N ALA A 71 10.05 9.28 -14.62
CA ALA A 71 9.27 8.47 -13.67
C ALA A 71 8.76 9.31 -12.51
N GLN A 72 9.62 10.18 -11.98
CA GLN A 72 9.28 11.12 -10.91
C GLN A 72 8.26 12.16 -11.36
N LEU A 73 8.48 12.81 -12.51
CA LEU A 73 7.58 13.83 -13.05
C LEU A 73 6.15 13.31 -13.20
N HIS A 74 5.98 12.17 -13.87
CA HIS A 74 4.64 11.63 -14.12
C HIS A 74 3.98 11.16 -12.81
N THR A 75 4.76 10.65 -11.86
CA THR A 75 4.26 10.23 -10.54
C THR A 75 3.81 11.42 -9.69
N ILE A 76 4.60 12.49 -9.65
CA ILE A 76 4.25 13.73 -8.96
C ILE A 76 3.02 14.35 -9.63
N ALA A 77 3.01 14.42 -10.96
CA ALA A 77 1.87 14.91 -11.74
C ALA A 77 0.59 14.11 -11.46
N PHE A 78 0.67 12.79 -11.40
CA PHE A 78 -0.45 11.92 -11.02
C PHE A 78 -0.96 12.20 -9.60
N SER A 79 -0.04 12.42 -8.65
CA SER A 79 -0.41 12.82 -7.29
C SER A 79 -1.06 14.20 -7.26
N GLY A 80 -0.59 15.13 -8.10
CA GLY A 80 -1.23 16.44 -8.30
C GLY A 80 -2.66 16.30 -8.84
N LEU A 81 -2.87 15.48 -9.87
CA LEU A 81 -4.21 15.16 -10.37
C LEU A 81 -5.10 14.61 -9.24
N ALA A 82 -4.62 13.59 -8.52
CA ALA A 82 -5.39 12.92 -7.48
C ALA A 82 -5.78 13.88 -6.34
N PHE A 83 -4.86 14.74 -5.91
CA PHE A 83 -5.08 15.72 -4.86
C PHE A 83 -6.05 16.82 -5.30
N LEU A 84 -5.81 17.44 -6.46
CA LEU A 84 -6.63 18.55 -6.97
C LEU A 84 -8.07 18.17 -7.31
N THR A 85 -8.31 16.89 -7.60
CA THR A 85 -9.64 16.37 -7.97
C THR A 85 -10.29 15.52 -6.88
N GLY A 86 -9.55 15.17 -5.84
CA GLY A 86 -10.03 14.40 -4.70
C GLY A 86 -10.41 15.27 -3.52
N ASP A 87 -10.63 14.62 -2.39
CA ASP A 87 -10.94 15.22 -1.10
C ASP A 87 -10.02 14.68 0.00
N PHE A 88 -10.25 15.14 1.24
CA PHE A 88 -9.51 14.63 2.40
C PHE A 88 -9.63 13.11 2.54
N ALA A 89 -10.77 12.52 2.20
CA ALA A 89 -10.97 11.09 2.30
C ALA A 89 -10.05 10.32 1.35
N ALA A 90 -10.00 10.70 0.07
CA ALA A 90 -9.13 10.08 -0.93
C ALA A 90 -7.65 10.17 -0.55
N ASP A 91 -7.23 11.27 0.10
CA ASP A 91 -5.83 11.49 0.48
C ASP A 91 -5.37 10.62 1.65
N THR A 92 -6.31 10.26 2.53
CA THR A 92 -6.00 9.42 3.70
C THR A 92 -5.79 7.96 3.35
N PHE A 93 -6.32 7.49 2.22
CA PHE A 93 -6.19 6.10 1.79
C PHE A 93 -4.72 5.71 1.61
N LEU A 94 -4.31 4.65 2.32
CA LEU A 94 -2.99 4.05 2.20
C LEU A 94 -3.16 2.53 2.29
N PRO A 95 -2.76 1.76 1.26
CA PRO A 95 -2.94 0.31 1.31
C PRO A 95 -2.12 -0.29 2.45
N PRO A 96 -2.58 -1.40 3.05
CA PRO A 96 -1.80 -2.16 4.01
C PRO A 96 -0.42 -2.55 3.45
N GLY A 97 0.55 -2.75 4.35
CA GLY A 97 1.92 -3.13 3.98
C GLY A 97 2.80 -1.98 3.48
N LYS A 98 2.32 -0.73 3.46
CA LYS A 98 3.17 0.44 3.13
C LYS A 98 4.05 0.92 4.29
N VAL A 99 3.84 0.41 5.49
CA VAL A 99 4.60 0.77 6.71
C VAL A 99 5.83 -0.11 6.82
N SER A 100 6.99 0.50 7.02
CA SER A 100 8.26 -0.19 7.27
C SER A 100 8.69 -1.13 6.15
N ASP A 101 8.52 -0.66 4.91
CA ASP A 101 8.83 -1.39 3.68
C ASP A 101 10.34 -1.34 3.40
N TYR A 102 11.09 -2.23 4.07
CA TYR A 102 12.55 -2.40 3.93
C TYR A 102 12.92 -3.88 3.63
N PHE A 103 11.95 -4.66 3.16
CA PHE A 103 12.02 -6.13 3.13
C PHE A 103 11.82 -6.72 1.73
N GLY A 104 12.15 -5.94 0.70
CA GLY A 104 12.20 -6.43 -0.68
C GLY A 104 10.86 -6.70 -1.36
N PHE A 105 9.73 -6.60 -0.65
CA PHE A 105 8.42 -6.95 -1.21
C PHE A 105 8.02 -6.06 -2.40
N GLN A 106 8.31 -4.75 -2.33
CA GLN A 106 8.07 -3.85 -3.45
C GLN A 106 8.89 -4.25 -4.69
N SER A 107 10.14 -4.69 -4.51
CA SER A 107 10.96 -5.21 -5.61
C SER A 107 10.41 -6.52 -6.14
N LEU A 108 10.10 -7.47 -5.26
CA LEU A 108 9.53 -8.78 -5.60
C LEU A 108 8.31 -8.64 -6.52
N ARG A 109 7.44 -7.69 -6.17
CA ARG A 109 6.21 -7.42 -6.91
C ARG A 109 6.49 -6.88 -8.30
N ASP A 110 7.31 -5.83 -8.38
CA ASP A 110 7.49 -5.09 -9.62
C ASP A 110 8.38 -5.87 -10.61
N THR A 111 9.30 -6.70 -10.12
CA THR A 111 10.20 -7.52 -10.96
C THR A 111 9.66 -8.92 -11.27
N ASP A 112 8.39 -9.21 -10.97
CA ASP A 112 7.81 -10.53 -11.23
C ASP A 112 7.81 -10.88 -12.73
N ALA A 113 8.37 -12.04 -13.07
CA ALA A 113 8.61 -12.48 -14.45
C ALA A 113 7.33 -12.65 -15.28
N VAL A 114 6.18 -12.84 -14.64
CA VAL A 114 4.87 -12.94 -15.31
C VAL A 114 4.01 -11.70 -15.15
N GLN A 115 4.57 -10.62 -14.59
CA GLN A 115 3.89 -9.33 -14.39
C GLN A 115 2.61 -9.47 -13.54
N GLY A 116 2.52 -10.51 -12.71
CA GLY A 116 1.39 -10.77 -11.81
C GLY A 116 1.46 -9.98 -10.50
N GLY A 117 2.57 -9.27 -10.25
CA GLY A 117 2.80 -8.51 -9.02
C GLY A 117 1.68 -7.53 -8.66
N HIS A 118 1.08 -6.87 -9.65
CA HIS A 118 0.03 -5.87 -9.41
C HIS A 118 -1.38 -6.48 -9.33
N SER A 119 -1.49 -7.81 -9.24
CA SER A 119 -2.73 -8.51 -8.89
C SER A 119 -2.95 -8.50 -7.37
N PRO A 120 -4.18 -8.26 -6.89
CA PRO A 120 -4.55 -8.40 -5.48
C PRO A 120 -4.24 -9.78 -4.89
N ALA A 121 -4.24 -10.84 -5.71
CA ALA A 121 -3.94 -12.19 -5.27
C ALA A 121 -2.44 -12.44 -5.00
N PHE A 122 -1.53 -11.59 -5.49
CA PHE A 122 -0.08 -11.82 -5.42
C PHE A 122 0.43 -11.93 -3.97
N LEU A 123 0.04 -10.96 -3.13
CA LEU A 123 0.39 -10.95 -1.70
C LEU A 123 -0.18 -12.19 -1.01
N THR A 124 -1.46 -12.49 -1.25
CA THR A 124 -2.15 -13.63 -0.64
C THR A 124 -1.46 -14.94 -0.97
N ARG A 125 -1.14 -15.17 -2.25
CA ARG A 125 -0.47 -16.40 -2.71
C ARG A 125 0.86 -16.61 -1.99
N ILE A 126 1.73 -15.61 -1.94
CA ILE A 126 3.05 -15.80 -1.31
C ILE A 126 2.98 -15.88 0.21
N ALA A 127 2.08 -15.12 0.85
CA ALA A 127 1.87 -15.19 2.29
C ALA A 127 1.34 -16.57 2.72
N PHE A 128 0.37 -17.14 2.00
CA PHE A 128 -0.16 -18.48 2.30
C PHE A 128 0.89 -19.56 2.13
N ASN A 129 1.65 -19.52 1.04
CA ASN A 129 2.76 -20.44 0.82
C ASN A 129 3.80 -20.36 1.96
N THR A 130 4.18 -19.15 2.35
CA THR A 130 5.12 -18.94 3.45
C THR A 130 4.57 -19.53 4.76
N LEU A 131 3.33 -19.19 5.13
CA LEU A 131 2.71 -19.68 6.36
C LEU A 131 2.52 -21.20 6.37
N ALA A 132 2.26 -21.82 5.22
CA ALA A 132 2.14 -23.27 5.09
C ALA A 132 3.47 -24.01 5.33
N ILE A 133 4.61 -23.38 5.00
CA ILE A 133 5.94 -23.93 5.26
C ILE A 133 6.34 -23.79 6.73
N LEU A 134 5.91 -22.72 7.39
CA LEU A 134 6.22 -22.49 8.79
C LEU A 134 5.51 -23.50 9.69
N ASN A 135 6.16 -23.89 10.79
CA ASN A 135 5.53 -24.70 11.83
C ASN A 135 4.67 -23.82 12.78
N PRO A 136 3.84 -24.41 13.65
CA PRO A 136 2.96 -23.63 14.54
C PRO A 136 3.71 -22.63 15.44
N ALA A 137 4.90 -22.98 15.95
CA ALA A 137 5.69 -22.09 16.80
C ALA A 137 6.23 -20.89 16.01
N GLN A 138 6.70 -21.10 14.79
CA GLN A 138 7.15 -20.04 13.88
C GLN A 138 6.00 -19.13 13.44
N ARG A 139 4.80 -19.66 13.20
CA ARG A 139 3.61 -18.85 12.94
C ARG A 139 3.23 -18.01 14.17
N ALA A 140 3.30 -18.61 15.36
CA ALA A 140 3.03 -17.89 16.61
C ALA A 140 3.99 -16.72 16.83
N GLU A 141 5.28 -16.83 16.47
CA GLU A 141 6.22 -15.70 16.51
C GLU A 141 5.77 -14.53 15.62
N LEU A 142 5.29 -14.80 14.40
CA LEU A 142 4.78 -13.74 13.51
C LEU A 142 3.49 -13.11 14.04
N ILE A 143 2.60 -13.91 14.63
CA ILE A 143 1.35 -13.42 15.26
C ILE A 143 1.67 -12.53 16.47
N GLN A 144 2.61 -12.95 17.32
CA GLN A 144 3.04 -12.15 18.47
C GLN A 144 3.69 -10.84 18.02
N ALA A 145 4.50 -10.86 16.95
CA ALA A 145 5.06 -9.65 16.37
C ALA A 145 3.96 -8.71 15.85
N ALA A 146 2.96 -9.23 15.15
CA ALA A 146 1.81 -8.47 14.68
C ALA A 146 1.05 -7.80 15.84
N GLN A 147 0.79 -8.54 16.93
CA GLN A 147 0.16 -8.02 18.14
C GLN A 147 1.00 -6.91 18.80
N ALA A 148 2.31 -7.14 18.93
CA ALA A 148 3.22 -6.17 19.55
C ALA A 148 3.38 -4.88 18.72
N GLN A 149 3.15 -4.91 17.41
CA GLN A 149 3.25 -3.76 16.51
C GLN A 149 1.94 -3.00 16.32
N GLN A 150 0.80 -3.57 16.67
CA GLN A 150 -0.53 -3.02 16.41
C GLN A 150 -0.66 -1.55 16.81
N ALA A 151 -0.26 -1.21 18.03
CA ALA A 151 -0.35 0.16 18.55
C ALA A 151 0.57 1.14 17.79
N ASP A 152 1.79 0.73 17.48
CA ASP A 152 2.77 1.55 16.75
C ASP A 152 2.33 1.76 15.29
N VAL A 153 1.84 0.72 14.62
CA VAL A 153 1.30 0.81 13.25
C VAL A 153 0.07 1.72 13.22
N ARG A 154 -0.86 1.56 14.16
CA ARG A 154 -2.00 2.47 14.28
C ARG A 154 -1.56 3.91 14.52
N ARG A 155 -0.58 4.13 15.41
CA ARG A 155 -0.04 5.47 15.69
C ARG A 155 0.59 6.10 14.45
N PHE A 156 1.33 5.34 13.65
CA PHE A 156 1.89 5.81 12.39
C PHE A 156 0.79 6.34 11.46
N ALA A 157 -0.30 5.58 11.31
CA ALA A 157 -1.44 5.99 10.49
C ALA A 157 -2.09 7.28 10.97
N LEU A 158 -2.33 7.40 12.28
CA LEU A 158 -2.90 8.57 12.92
C LEU A 158 -2.03 9.82 12.69
N LEU A 159 -0.71 9.69 12.85
CA LEU A 159 0.23 10.80 12.66
C LEU A 159 0.25 11.32 11.21
N ARG A 160 -0.22 10.59 10.21
CA ARG A 160 -0.34 11.10 8.84
C ARG A 160 -1.47 12.12 8.69
N LEU A 161 -2.55 11.97 9.46
CA LEU A 161 -3.79 12.70 9.24
C LEU A 161 -3.67 14.23 9.41
N PRO A 162 -3.01 14.75 10.47
CA PRO A 162 -2.81 16.19 10.62
C PRO A 162 -2.04 16.79 9.43
N LEU A 163 -1.06 16.06 8.90
CA LEU A 163 -0.23 16.53 7.79
C LEU A 163 -1.05 16.62 6.50
N ILE A 164 -1.83 15.58 6.20
CA ILE A 164 -2.75 15.55 5.05
C ILE A 164 -3.78 16.68 5.14
N LYS A 165 -4.37 16.89 6.33
CA LYS A 165 -5.34 17.96 6.57
C LYS A 165 -4.70 19.34 6.38
N ALA A 166 -3.48 19.55 6.88
CA ALA A 166 -2.75 20.81 6.69
C ALA A 166 -2.45 21.11 5.21
N PHE A 167 -2.12 20.08 4.41
CA PHE A 167 -1.94 20.25 2.97
C PHE A 167 -3.24 20.62 2.26
N ARG A 168 -4.37 19.99 2.63
CA ARG A 168 -5.71 20.38 2.12
C ARG A 168 -6.07 21.81 2.47
N GLN A 169 -5.87 22.20 3.73
CA GLN A 169 -6.08 23.58 4.18
C GLN A 169 -5.22 24.57 3.37
N THR A 170 -3.98 24.20 3.03
CA THR A 170 -3.09 25.00 2.18
C THR A 170 -3.63 25.14 0.74
N LEU A 171 -4.12 24.05 0.14
CA LEU A 171 -4.76 24.07 -1.18
C LEU A 171 -6.00 24.96 -1.20
N GLU A 172 -6.88 24.80 -0.21
CA GLU A 172 -8.19 25.43 -0.12
C GLU A 172 -8.15 26.85 0.45
N ARG A 173 -7.01 27.28 1.02
CA ARG A 173 -6.87 28.49 1.84
C ARG A 173 -7.89 28.55 2.97
N SER A 174 -8.09 27.42 3.66
CA SER A 174 -9.09 27.24 4.71
C SER A 174 -8.45 27.04 6.08
N GLY A 175 -9.23 27.20 7.16
CA GLY A 175 -8.76 26.98 8.53
C GLY A 175 -7.55 27.86 8.90
N PRO A 176 -6.51 27.32 9.56
CA PRO A 176 -5.29 28.08 9.88
C PRO A 176 -4.54 28.60 8.64
N ALA A 177 -4.60 27.89 7.52
CA ALA A 177 -3.94 28.30 6.27
C ALA A 177 -4.53 29.59 5.65
N ALA A 178 -5.74 29.98 6.06
CA ALA A 178 -6.32 31.28 5.68
C ALA A 178 -5.57 32.47 6.31
N LYS A 179 -4.81 32.23 7.38
CA LYS A 179 -4.15 33.27 8.20
C LYS A 179 -2.63 33.21 8.13
N ALA A 180 -2.06 32.03 7.92
CA ALA A 180 -0.61 31.82 7.92
C ALA A 180 -0.20 30.78 6.87
N PRO A 181 0.99 30.93 6.26
CA PRO A 181 1.51 29.94 5.33
C PRO A 181 1.90 28.65 6.06
N LEU A 182 1.95 27.55 5.31
CA LEU A 182 2.48 26.27 5.80
C LEU A 182 3.94 26.43 6.26
N ASN A 183 4.26 25.97 7.46
CA ASN A 183 5.58 26.01 8.06
C ASN A 183 6.39 24.76 7.67
N ARG A 184 7.43 24.96 6.84
CA ARG A 184 8.32 23.88 6.38
C ARG A 184 9.02 23.15 7.53
N ALA A 185 9.49 23.87 8.55
CA ALA A 185 10.20 23.26 9.67
C ALA A 185 9.27 22.36 10.50
N ALA A 186 8.02 22.78 10.70
CA ALA A 186 7.01 21.97 11.39
C ALA A 186 6.66 20.70 10.60
N VAL A 187 6.44 20.82 9.29
CA VAL A 187 6.21 19.67 8.39
C VAL A 187 7.38 18.68 8.46
N ARG A 188 8.62 19.19 8.33
CA ARG A 188 9.83 18.38 8.41
C ARG A 188 9.94 17.67 9.75
N ALA A 189 9.77 18.38 10.86
CA ALA A 189 9.90 17.82 12.20
C ALA A 189 8.85 16.73 12.49
N HIS A 190 7.61 16.95 12.04
CA HIS A 190 6.53 15.97 12.19
C HIS A 190 6.79 14.72 11.36
N SER A 191 7.22 14.88 10.11
CA SER A 191 7.59 13.76 9.25
C SER A 191 8.81 12.99 9.81
N ALA A 192 9.80 13.68 10.37
CA ALA A 192 10.93 13.05 11.05
C ALA A 192 10.49 12.13 12.20
N ALA A 193 9.55 12.58 13.04
CA ALA A 193 9.01 11.77 14.14
C ALA A 193 8.19 10.57 13.63
N LEU A 194 7.46 10.74 12.52
CA LEU A 194 6.70 9.69 11.88
C LEU A 194 7.60 8.57 11.33
N TYR A 195 8.72 8.91 10.67
CA TYR A 195 9.65 7.90 10.17
C TYR A 195 10.57 7.33 11.25
N GLU A 196 10.87 8.06 12.34
CA GLU A 196 11.52 7.45 13.51
C GLU A 196 10.67 6.29 14.07
N LEU A 197 9.35 6.47 14.13
CA LEU A 197 8.41 5.39 14.47
C LEU A 197 8.45 4.26 13.42
N ASP A 198 8.50 4.58 12.13
CA ASP A 198 8.65 3.59 11.06
C ASP A 198 9.92 2.73 11.24
N GLY A 199 11.05 3.34 11.57
CA GLY A 199 12.31 2.63 11.85
C GLY A 199 12.20 1.70 13.06
N ARG A 200 11.47 2.09 14.11
CA ARG A 200 11.19 1.21 15.27
C ARG A 200 10.34 0.00 14.88
N ILE A 201 9.29 0.21 14.09
CA ILE A 201 8.43 -0.86 13.58
C ILE A 201 9.27 -1.82 12.71
N ALA A 202 10.06 -1.28 11.78
CA ALA A 202 10.96 -2.05 10.92
C ALA A 202 11.93 -2.92 11.75
N THR A 203 12.56 -2.35 12.77
CA THR A 203 13.53 -3.05 13.63
C THR A 203 12.87 -4.24 14.35
N LYS A 204 11.73 -4.01 15.00
CA LYS A 204 10.97 -5.07 15.70
C LYS A 204 10.53 -6.17 14.72
N ARG A 205 10.13 -5.79 13.50
CA ARG A 205 9.66 -6.74 12.47
C ARG A 205 10.80 -7.61 11.99
N ALA A 206 11.93 -6.99 11.65
CA ALA A 206 13.13 -7.68 11.19
C ALA A 206 13.63 -8.68 12.22
N GLU A 207 13.61 -8.32 13.51
CA GLU A 207 14.01 -9.22 14.58
C GLU A 207 13.16 -10.49 14.63
N ALA A 208 11.83 -10.34 14.60
CA ALA A 208 10.89 -11.48 14.61
C ALA A 208 11.02 -12.35 13.37
N MET A 209 11.05 -11.75 12.18
CA MET A 209 11.22 -12.49 10.92
C MET A 209 12.56 -13.23 10.89
N ALA A 210 13.63 -12.62 11.40
CA ALA A 210 14.93 -13.28 11.44
C ALA A 210 14.96 -14.45 12.44
N ARG A 211 14.27 -14.36 13.59
CA ARG A 211 14.12 -15.52 14.51
C ARG A 211 13.46 -16.70 13.79
N VAL A 212 12.39 -16.43 13.04
CA VAL A 212 11.72 -17.47 12.23
C VAL A 212 12.68 -18.05 11.19
N LEU A 213 13.36 -17.21 10.40
CA LEU A 213 14.27 -17.64 9.33
C LEU A 213 15.48 -18.45 9.84
N ARG A 214 16.05 -18.06 10.98
CA ARG A 214 17.15 -18.82 11.61
C ARG A 214 16.65 -20.15 12.18
N GLY A 215 15.40 -20.21 12.64
CA GLY A 215 14.76 -21.42 13.15
C GLY A 215 14.26 -22.40 12.09
N LEU A 216 14.40 -22.13 10.79
CA LEU A 216 13.97 -23.04 9.74
C LEU A 216 14.84 -24.31 9.72
N ASN A 217 14.19 -25.47 9.67
CA ASN A 217 14.86 -26.75 9.44
C ASN A 217 15.24 -26.94 7.95
N ALA A 218 15.96 -28.02 7.63
CA ALA A 218 16.41 -28.29 6.27
C ALA A 218 15.27 -28.46 5.26
N GLU A 219 14.17 -29.11 5.64
CA GLU A 219 13.00 -29.31 4.80
C GLU A 219 12.31 -27.98 4.47
N GLN A 220 12.08 -27.14 5.48
CA GLN A 220 11.46 -25.83 5.32
C GLN A 220 12.30 -24.91 4.42
N ARG A 221 13.63 -24.95 4.57
CA ARG A 221 14.55 -24.21 3.68
C ARG A 221 14.44 -24.73 2.24
N ALA A 222 14.37 -26.04 2.05
CA ALA A 222 14.20 -26.64 0.73
C ALA A 222 12.83 -26.28 0.10
N GLN A 223 11.77 -26.21 0.89
CA GLN A 223 10.43 -25.80 0.43
C GLN A 223 10.42 -24.32 0.04
N LEU A 224 10.96 -23.41 0.88
CA LEU A 224 11.08 -21.99 0.55
C LEU A 224 11.92 -21.76 -0.71
N ALA A 225 13.02 -22.49 -0.88
CA ALA A 225 13.88 -22.37 -2.06
C ALA A 225 13.18 -22.77 -3.39
N ARG A 226 12.08 -23.53 -3.34
CA ARG A 226 11.26 -23.84 -4.52
C ARG A 226 10.41 -22.65 -4.97
N LEU A 227 10.07 -21.75 -4.04
CA LEU A 227 9.37 -20.50 -4.32
C LEU A 227 10.42 -19.49 -4.80
N LYS A 228 10.54 -19.28 -6.12
CA LYS A 228 11.56 -18.39 -6.67
C LYS A 228 11.19 -16.93 -6.44
N PHE A 229 12.13 -16.15 -5.93
CA PHE A 229 12.03 -14.69 -5.88
C PHE A 229 11.95 -14.13 -7.31
N GLY A 230 10.96 -13.29 -7.58
CA GLY A 230 10.73 -12.69 -8.90
C GLY A 230 10.09 -13.61 -9.95
N ASP A 231 9.62 -14.80 -9.59
CA ASP A 231 8.86 -15.67 -10.51
C ASP A 231 7.70 -16.39 -9.81
N SER A 232 6.55 -15.72 -9.77
CA SER A 232 5.33 -16.20 -9.10
C SER A 232 4.66 -17.40 -9.76
N ARG A 233 5.12 -17.86 -10.94
CA ARG A 233 4.71 -19.16 -11.52
C ARG A 233 5.17 -20.33 -10.67
N THR A 234 6.24 -20.15 -9.92
CA THR A 234 6.80 -21.21 -9.07
C THR A 234 6.05 -21.38 -7.75
N TRP A 235 5.10 -20.48 -7.47
CA TRP A 235 4.33 -20.51 -6.23
C TRP A 235 3.05 -21.30 -6.45
N PRO A 236 2.90 -22.49 -5.85
CA PRO A 236 1.68 -23.25 -5.98
C PRO A 236 0.52 -22.52 -5.32
N ASP A 237 -0.69 -22.92 -5.63
CA ASP A 237 -1.85 -22.49 -4.84
C ASP A 237 -1.75 -23.12 -3.44
N ALA A 238 -1.91 -22.27 -2.42
CA ALA A 238 -1.86 -22.68 -1.03
C ALA A 238 -3.21 -22.40 -0.37
N PHE A 239 -3.60 -23.27 0.55
CA PHE A 239 -4.82 -23.06 1.33
C PHE A 239 -4.63 -21.94 2.35
N GLU A 240 -5.73 -21.29 2.70
CA GLU A 240 -5.75 -20.33 3.79
C GLU A 240 -5.32 -21.00 5.10
N PRO A 241 -4.31 -20.45 5.81
CA PRO A 241 -3.91 -20.94 7.12
C PRO A 241 -5.07 -20.82 8.14
N PRO A 242 -5.38 -21.88 8.91
CA PRO A 242 -6.57 -21.93 9.75
C PRO A 242 -6.60 -20.86 10.85
N GLU A 243 -5.44 -20.44 11.36
CA GLU A 243 -5.34 -19.48 12.45
C GLU A 243 -5.91 -18.11 12.06
N ARG A 244 -5.84 -17.73 10.78
CA ARG A 244 -6.30 -16.44 10.27
C ARG A 244 -7.77 -16.16 10.57
N ARG A 245 -8.63 -17.19 10.50
CA ARG A 245 -10.08 -17.05 10.70
C ARG A 245 -10.48 -16.57 12.10
N SER A 246 -9.58 -16.72 13.06
CA SER A 246 -9.79 -16.32 14.46
C SER A 246 -9.11 -15.02 14.84
N LEU A 247 -8.26 -14.46 13.97
CA LEU A 247 -7.49 -13.26 14.26
C LEU A 247 -8.35 -12.00 14.07
N PRO A 248 -8.21 -10.99 14.95
CA PRO A 248 -8.70 -9.65 14.65
C PRO A 248 -8.14 -9.15 13.32
N HIS A 249 -8.94 -8.38 12.59
CA HIS A 249 -8.63 -7.97 11.22
C HIS A 249 -7.25 -7.31 11.06
N ASP A 250 -6.86 -6.43 11.97
CA ASP A 250 -5.58 -5.73 11.91
C ASP A 250 -4.38 -6.64 12.21
N ILE A 251 -4.56 -7.63 13.09
CA ILE A 251 -3.57 -8.68 13.33
C ILE A 251 -3.43 -9.59 12.10
N ASP A 252 -4.52 -9.96 11.46
CA ASP A 252 -4.50 -10.74 10.21
C ASP A 252 -3.75 -9.99 9.10
N VAL A 253 -4.06 -8.71 8.89
CA VAL A 253 -3.38 -7.85 7.91
C VAL A 253 -1.88 -7.75 8.19
N ALA A 254 -1.48 -7.59 9.46
CA ALA A 254 -0.09 -7.56 9.86
C ALA A 254 0.61 -8.93 9.65
N LEU A 255 -0.06 -10.04 9.98
CA LEU A 255 0.46 -11.39 9.73
C LEU A 255 0.72 -11.64 8.23
N MET A 256 -0.23 -11.27 7.37
CA MET A 256 -0.10 -11.39 5.91
C MET A 256 1.05 -10.55 5.38
N THR A 257 1.21 -9.33 5.91
CA THR A 257 2.35 -8.46 5.61
C THR A 257 3.65 -9.12 6.01
N HIS A 258 3.79 -9.57 7.27
CA HIS A 258 5.01 -10.20 7.79
C HIS A 258 5.37 -11.47 7.04
N ALA A 259 4.41 -12.32 6.69
CA ALA A 259 4.66 -13.55 5.93
C ALA A 259 5.20 -13.23 4.53
N SER A 260 4.56 -12.29 3.82
CA SER A 260 5.00 -11.88 2.48
C SER A 260 6.37 -11.20 2.47
N GLU A 261 6.64 -10.35 3.47
CA GLU A 261 7.92 -9.66 3.65
C GLU A 261 9.02 -10.61 4.10
N LEU A 262 8.72 -11.60 4.95
CA LEU A 262 9.69 -12.62 5.37
C LEU A 262 10.24 -13.38 4.16
N PHE A 263 9.36 -13.80 3.25
CA PHE A 263 9.78 -14.43 2.00
C PHE A 263 10.61 -13.49 1.13
N ALA A 264 10.11 -12.27 0.91
CA ALA A 264 10.79 -11.30 0.07
C ALA A 264 12.17 -10.90 0.61
N TRP A 265 12.32 -10.81 1.94
CA TRP A 265 13.58 -10.45 2.59
C TRP A 265 14.61 -11.59 2.55
N GLN A 266 14.14 -12.83 2.72
CA GLN A 266 14.98 -14.02 2.63
C GLN A 266 15.45 -14.30 1.19
N GLY A 267 14.53 -14.25 0.24
CA GLY A 267 14.79 -14.54 -1.18
C GLY A 267 15.43 -13.37 -1.92
N GLY A 268 15.22 -12.15 -1.42
CA GLY A 268 15.81 -10.93 -1.94
C GLY A 268 17.19 -10.63 -1.35
N GLY A 269 17.79 -9.56 -1.86
CA GLY A 269 19.06 -9.03 -1.40
C GLY A 269 18.94 -7.57 -1.00
N LEU A 270 20.07 -6.99 -0.60
CA LEU A 270 20.15 -5.59 -0.20
C LEU A 270 19.60 -4.62 -1.25
N ASP A 271 19.75 -4.94 -2.54
CA ASP A 271 19.20 -4.11 -3.63
C ASP A 271 17.66 -4.15 -3.66
N ALA A 272 17.06 -5.32 -3.41
CA ALA A 272 15.61 -5.45 -3.29
C ALA A 272 15.08 -4.69 -2.07
N ASP A 273 15.78 -4.78 -0.94
CA ASP A 273 15.44 -4.09 0.31
C ASP A 273 15.57 -2.55 0.19
N THR A 274 16.53 -2.09 -0.62
CA THR A 274 16.75 -0.66 -0.90
C THR A 274 15.71 -0.11 -1.87
N TYR A 275 15.26 -0.93 -2.83
CA TYR A 275 14.34 -0.54 -3.89
C TYR A 275 13.05 0.10 -3.35
N PHE A 276 12.54 1.06 -4.11
CA PHE A 276 11.22 1.64 -3.95
C PHE A 276 10.63 1.99 -5.32
N CYS A 277 9.31 1.97 -5.41
CA CYS A 277 8.61 2.50 -6.58
C CYS A 277 8.57 4.04 -6.53
N PRO A 278 8.42 4.74 -7.68
CA PRO A 278 8.40 6.20 -7.74
C PRO A 278 7.44 6.87 -6.74
N GLU A 279 6.30 6.22 -6.45
CA GLU A 279 5.23 6.76 -5.61
C GLU A 279 5.49 6.64 -4.11
N ARG A 280 6.67 6.16 -3.69
CA ARG A 280 6.95 5.82 -2.28
C ARG A 280 7.01 7.03 -1.35
N HIS A 281 7.38 8.20 -1.87
CA HIS A 281 7.63 9.39 -1.06
C HIS A 281 6.44 10.35 -1.14
N ALA A 282 6.25 11.12 -0.07
CA ALA A 282 5.19 12.11 0.05
C ALA A 282 3.79 11.54 -0.26
N MET A 283 3.45 10.37 0.32
CA MET A 283 2.20 9.64 0.11
C MET A 283 0.99 10.29 0.81
N TYR A 284 0.76 11.59 0.59
CA TYR A 284 -0.25 12.42 1.28
C TYR A 284 -1.28 13.05 0.32
N PHE A 285 -1.19 12.73 -0.98
CA PHE A 285 -1.85 13.46 -2.08
C PHE A 285 -2.80 12.58 -2.89
N GLY A 286 -3.43 11.59 -2.27
CA GLY A 286 -4.56 10.85 -2.86
C GLY A 286 -4.24 9.90 -4.01
N GLY A 287 -2.97 9.77 -4.44
CA GLY A 287 -2.59 8.87 -5.54
C GLY A 287 -3.00 7.41 -5.31
N PHE A 288 -2.86 6.89 -4.08
CA PHE A 288 -3.36 5.56 -3.73
C PHE A 288 -4.89 5.50 -3.62
N GLY A 289 -5.54 6.58 -3.17
CA GLY A 289 -7.00 6.68 -3.20
C GLY A 289 -7.55 6.60 -4.63
N LEU A 290 -6.87 7.23 -5.59
CA LEU A 290 -7.27 7.20 -7.00
C LEU A 290 -7.00 5.85 -7.67
N LYS A 291 -5.84 5.23 -7.42
CA LYS A 291 -5.42 4.01 -8.15
C LYS A 291 -5.71 2.69 -7.45
N THR A 292 -5.69 2.67 -6.11
CA THR A 292 -5.66 1.43 -5.32
C THR A 292 -6.95 1.20 -4.55
N ALA A 293 -7.64 2.24 -4.08
CA ALA A 293 -8.94 2.06 -3.43
C ALA A 293 -9.95 1.28 -4.29
N PRO A 294 -10.04 1.49 -5.63
CA PRO A 294 -10.95 0.71 -6.48
C PRO A 294 -10.64 -0.78 -6.57
N ALA A 295 -9.40 -1.19 -6.25
CA ALA A 295 -8.97 -2.58 -6.25
C ALA A 295 -9.26 -3.31 -4.93
N LEU A 296 -9.62 -2.56 -3.87
CA LEU A 296 -9.78 -3.15 -2.54
C LEU A 296 -10.92 -4.18 -2.53
N GLY A 297 -10.60 -5.40 -2.08
CA GLY A 297 -11.57 -6.49 -1.99
C GLY A 297 -11.94 -7.17 -3.32
N LYS A 298 -11.35 -6.76 -4.45
CA LYS A 298 -11.68 -7.31 -5.78
C LYS A 298 -10.53 -8.19 -6.29
N GLN A 299 -10.68 -9.51 -6.26
CA GLN A 299 -9.63 -10.46 -6.67
C GLN A 299 -9.29 -10.37 -8.18
N ASP A 300 -10.29 -10.07 -9.00
CA ASP A 300 -10.15 -10.03 -10.47
C ASP A 300 -9.81 -8.63 -11.00
N PHE A 301 -9.41 -7.70 -10.12
CA PHE A 301 -9.06 -6.34 -10.50
C PHE A 301 -7.55 -6.18 -10.66
N ALA A 302 -7.07 -5.92 -11.87
CA ALA A 302 -5.67 -5.58 -12.13
C ALA A 302 -5.52 -4.06 -12.26
N ILE A 303 -4.64 -3.47 -11.44
CA ILE A 303 -4.26 -2.06 -11.61
C ILE A 303 -3.31 -1.98 -12.81
N SER A 304 -3.68 -1.21 -13.84
CA SER A 304 -2.80 -0.96 -14.97
C SER A 304 -1.49 -0.31 -14.51
N THR A 305 -0.37 -0.91 -14.89
CA THR A 305 0.98 -0.37 -14.61
C THR A 305 1.26 0.93 -15.36
N ALA A 306 0.46 1.25 -16.39
CA ALA A 306 0.55 2.48 -17.16
C ALA A 306 -0.26 3.64 -16.56
N LEU A 307 -1.25 3.36 -15.70
CA LEU A 307 -2.21 4.35 -15.19
C LEU A 307 -1.53 5.60 -14.62
N THR A 308 -0.57 5.42 -13.70
CA THR A 308 0.18 6.52 -13.07
C THR A 308 0.91 7.36 -14.12
N GLY A 309 1.57 6.69 -15.08
CA GLY A 309 2.39 7.33 -16.10
C GLY A 309 1.57 8.12 -17.11
N ASP A 310 0.47 7.53 -17.58
CA ASP A 310 -0.40 8.12 -18.61
C ASP A 310 -1.26 9.25 -18.03
N ALA A 311 -1.90 9.03 -16.89
CA ALA A 311 -2.72 10.07 -16.24
C ALA A 311 -1.88 11.24 -15.73
N GLY A 312 -0.64 10.99 -15.29
CA GLY A 312 0.32 12.05 -14.95
C GLY A 312 0.71 12.89 -16.18
N ALA A 313 0.95 12.25 -17.33
CA ALA A 313 1.24 12.97 -18.57
C ALA A 313 0.03 13.80 -19.04
N ASP A 314 -1.16 13.20 -19.05
CA ASP A 314 -2.41 13.86 -19.43
C ASP A 314 -2.71 15.07 -18.53
N PHE A 315 -2.47 14.96 -17.22
CA PHE A 315 -2.59 16.08 -16.28
C PHE A 315 -1.77 17.29 -16.72
N LEU A 316 -0.49 17.09 -17.08
CA LEU A 316 0.39 18.16 -17.54
C LEU A 316 -0.14 18.83 -18.82
N THR A 317 -0.79 18.09 -19.72
CA THR A 317 -1.40 18.64 -20.94
C THR A 317 -2.54 19.62 -20.68
N LEU A 318 -3.22 19.48 -19.55
CA LEU A 318 -4.35 20.34 -19.16
C LEU A 318 -3.91 21.63 -18.46
N LEU A 319 -2.65 21.72 -18.05
CA LEU A 319 -2.07 22.90 -17.42
C LEU A 319 -1.58 23.91 -18.46
N ASN A 320 -1.74 25.20 -18.15
CA ASN A 320 -1.11 26.26 -18.92
C ASN A 320 0.42 26.31 -18.63
N PRO A 321 1.23 27.05 -19.40
CA PRO A 321 2.68 27.05 -19.24
C PRO A 321 3.15 27.43 -17.82
N THR A 322 2.53 28.41 -17.18
CA THR A 322 2.90 28.85 -15.82
C THR A 322 2.60 27.78 -14.78
N GLN A 323 1.41 27.15 -14.85
CA GLN A 323 1.02 26.06 -13.95
C GLN A 323 1.90 24.82 -14.15
N ARG A 324 2.16 24.46 -15.41
CA ARG A 324 2.98 23.30 -15.77
C ARG A 324 4.41 23.46 -15.26
N ALA A 325 5.01 24.64 -15.41
CA ALA A 325 6.36 24.91 -14.96
C ALA A 325 6.56 24.65 -13.46
N LEU A 326 5.52 24.88 -12.63
CA LEU A 326 5.56 24.57 -11.20
C LEU A 326 5.73 23.07 -10.93
N ILE A 327 5.15 22.20 -11.77
CA ILE A 327 5.24 20.74 -11.62
C ILE A 327 6.52 20.21 -12.27
N GLU A 328 6.89 20.72 -13.45
CA GLU A 328 8.09 20.32 -14.19
C GLU A 328 9.40 20.67 -13.44
N ALA A 329 9.38 21.66 -12.55
CA ALA A 329 10.53 21.98 -11.70
C ALA A 329 10.73 20.99 -10.53
N LEU A 330 9.70 20.25 -10.12
CA LEU A 330 9.76 19.41 -8.91
C LEU A 330 10.81 18.28 -8.97
N PRO A 331 10.97 17.53 -10.08
CA PRO A 331 12.02 16.51 -10.21
C PRO A 331 13.42 17.04 -9.89
N ASP A 332 13.78 18.22 -10.40
CA ASP A 332 15.08 18.84 -10.13
C ASP A 332 15.20 19.27 -8.66
N LEU A 333 14.15 19.88 -8.10
CA LEU A 333 14.13 20.35 -6.71
C LEU A 333 14.20 19.22 -5.67
N GLN A 334 13.71 18.02 -6.00
CA GLN A 334 13.75 16.87 -5.10
C GLN A 334 14.99 16.00 -5.25
N ARG A 335 15.71 16.09 -6.37
CA ARG A 335 16.74 15.11 -6.76
C ARG A 335 17.79 14.87 -5.67
N PRO A 336 18.37 15.89 -5.01
CA PRO A 336 19.34 15.67 -3.93
C PRO A 336 18.75 14.88 -2.75
N GLN A 337 17.54 15.23 -2.32
CA GLN A 337 16.84 14.55 -1.23
C GLN A 337 16.54 13.10 -1.62
N LEU A 338 16.07 12.84 -2.84
CA LEU A 338 15.77 11.48 -3.31
C LEU A 338 17.02 10.59 -3.40
N GLN A 339 18.18 11.17 -3.76
CA GLN A 339 19.46 10.47 -3.74
C GLN A 339 19.91 10.12 -2.32
N GLU A 340 19.79 11.05 -1.37
CA GLU A 340 20.11 10.80 0.04
C GLU A 340 19.17 9.76 0.64
N ILE A 341 17.86 9.85 0.35
CA ILE A 341 16.85 8.85 0.69
C ILE A 341 17.29 7.43 0.27
N ALA A 342 17.77 7.26 -0.96
CA ALA A 342 18.20 5.96 -1.46
C ALA A 342 19.41 5.41 -0.67
N GLN A 343 20.34 6.29 -0.28
CA GLN A 343 21.49 5.92 0.55
C GLN A 343 21.05 5.52 1.96
N LEU A 344 20.18 6.32 2.59
CA LEU A 344 19.64 6.03 3.93
C LEU A 344 18.89 4.71 3.96
N ARG A 345 18.06 4.43 2.94
CA ARG A 345 17.37 3.14 2.80
C ARG A 345 18.35 1.98 2.74
N ARG A 346 19.43 2.10 1.97
CA ARG A 346 20.47 1.06 1.89
C ARG A 346 21.16 0.84 3.24
N GLN A 347 21.46 1.92 3.97
CA GLN A 347 22.06 1.84 5.30
C GLN A 347 21.13 1.18 6.32
N ILE A 348 19.85 1.58 6.35
CA ILE A 348 18.83 0.95 7.20
C ILE A 348 18.69 -0.54 6.87
N ALA A 349 18.53 -0.88 5.58
CA ALA A 349 18.42 -2.27 5.15
C ALA A 349 19.66 -3.10 5.51
N THR A 350 20.85 -2.50 5.43
CA THR A 350 22.12 -3.15 5.82
C THR A 350 22.11 -3.50 7.31
N GLU A 351 21.75 -2.56 8.18
CA GLU A 351 21.62 -2.84 9.61
C GLU A 351 20.54 -3.88 9.89
N LEU A 352 19.35 -3.77 9.30
CA LEU A 352 18.28 -4.76 9.50
C LEU A 352 18.73 -6.18 9.12
N ARG A 353 19.47 -6.36 8.01
CA ARG A 353 19.97 -7.68 7.56
C ARG A 353 20.96 -8.33 8.52
N ARG A 354 21.57 -7.60 9.45
CA ARG A 354 22.43 -8.18 10.52
C ARG A 354 21.66 -9.18 11.38
N PHE A 355 20.35 -8.98 11.56
CA PHE A 355 19.53 -9.98 12.23
C PHE A 355 19.55 -11.34 11.52
N LEU A 356 19.69 -11.40 10.19
CA LEU A 356 19.70 -12.67 9.45
C LEU A 356 20.91 -13.55 9.82
N THR A 357 22.05 -12.93 10.16
CA THR A 357 23.28 -13.64 10.57
C THR A 357 23.36 -13.87 12.08
N GLY A 358 22.35 -13.43 12.84
CA GLY A 358 22.33 -13.52 14.31
C GLY A 358 23.11 -12.40 15.00
N GLU A 359 23.59 -11.41 14.26
CA GLU A 359 24.17 -10.21 14.82
C GLU A 359 23.11 -9.28 15.42
N LYS A 360 23.55 -8.42 16.34
CA LYS A 360 22.73 -7.35 16.92
C LYS A 360 22.94 -6.05 16.12
N PRO A 361 21.92 -5.53 15.43
CA PRO A 361 22.03 -4.24 14.74
C PRO A 361 22.02 -3.07 15.73
N ASP A 362 22.47 -1.91 15.26
CA ASP A 362 22.36 -0.67 16.02
C ASP A 362 20.97 -0.04 15.83
N ALA A 363 20.09 -0.30 16.81
CA ALA A 363 18.73 0.23 16.81
C ALA A 363 18.67 1.77 16.95
N ALA A 364 19.69 2.40 17.54
CA ALA A 364 19.77 3.85 17.63
C ALA A 364 20.17 4.45 16.27
N GLN A 365 21.11 3.79 15.58
CA GLN A 365 21.48 4.15 14.22
C GLN A 365 20.29 4.02 13.26
N ILE A 366 19.55 2.89 13.28
CA ILE A 366 18.36 2.72 12.44
C ILE A 366 17.36 3.86 12.68
N GLN A 367 17.07 4.18 13.95
CA GLN A 367 16.14 5.28 14.28
C GLN A 367 16.65 6.65 13.80
N ALA A 368 17.94 6.96 13.95
CA ALA A 368 18.53 8.21 13.48
C ALA A 368 18.46 8.32 11.94
N LEU A 369 18.78 7.23 11.23
CA LEU A 369 18.68 7.15 9.77
C LEU A 369 17.23 7.31 9.30
N SER A 370 16.28 6.63 9.95
CA SER A 370 14.86 6.75 9.63
C SER A 370 14.32 8.15 9.94
N ARG A 371 14.76 8.78 11.03
CA ARG A 371 14.42 10.18 11.32
C ARG A 371 14.89 11.11 10.19
N ARG A 372 16.15 10.97 9.76
CA ARG A 372 16.69 11.76 8.63
C ARG A 372 15.93 11.50 7.34
N TYR A 373 15.57 10.24 7.08
CA TYR A 373 14.72 9.87 5.95
C TYR A 373 13.36 10.59 6.00
N GLY A 374 12.75 10.69 7.17
CA GLY A 374 11.51 11.46 7.37
C GLY A 374 11.65 12.97 7.21
N GLU A 375 12.79 13.56 7.59
CA GLU A 375 13.05 14.98 7.33
C GLU A 375 13.05 15.26 5.82
N LEU A 376 13.69 14.40 5.04
CA LEU A 376 13.74 14.49 3.59
C LEU A 376 12.35 14.31 2.98
N ASP A 377 11.60 13.27 3.40
CA ASP A 377 10.22 13.05 2.94
C ASP A 377 9.30 14.24 3.26
N GLY A 378 9.44 14.83 4.46
CA GLY A 378 8.68 16.02 4.86
C GLY A 378 9.00 17.23 3.98
N ASP A 379 10.27 17.43 3.63
CA ASP A 379 10.67 18.47 2.69
C ASP A 379 10.09 18.24 1.29
N LEU A 380 10.06 16.99 0.79
CA LEU A 380 9.42 16.65 -0.48
C LEU A 380 7.91 16.94 -0.42
N ALA A 381 7.25 16.50 0.64
CA ALA A 381 5.83 16.72 0.84
C ALA A 381 5.48 18.22 0.91
N PHE A 382 6.31 19.03 1.59
CA PHE A 382 6.16 20.48 1.61
C PHE A 382 6.26 21.09 0.21
N LEU A 383 7.27 20.69 -0.59
CA LEU A 383 7.43 21.17 -1.96
C LEU A 383 6.21 20.85 -2.82
N TYR A 384 5.69 19.63 -2.71
CA TYR A 384 4.53 19.18 -3.50
C TYR A 384 3.25 19.90 -3.06
N ALA A 385 3.02 20.03 -1.76
CA ALA A 385 1.86 20.74 -1.23
C ALA A 385 1.80 22.20 -1.74
N GLN A 386 2.95 22.89 -1.76
CA GLN A 386 3.02 24.26 -2.25
C GLN A 386 2.78 24.36 -3.76
N ALA A 387 3.43 23.51 -4.56
CA ALA A 387 3.24 23.51 -6.01
C ALA A 387 1.79 23.15 -6.39
N PHE A 388 1.22 22.13 -5.76
CA PHE A 388 -0.17 21.74 -6.01
C PHE A 388 -1.15 22.82 -5.56
N ALA A 389 -0.92 23.48 -4.41
CA ALA A 389 -1.77 24.59 -3.98
C ALA A 389 -1.75 25.75 -4.99
N GLN A 390 -0.57 26.15 -5.49
CA GLN A 390 -0.44 27.22 -6.48
C GLN A 390 -1.11 26.87 -7.81
N VAL A 391 -0.93 25.64 -8.30
CA VAL A 391 -1.64 25.15 -9.49
C VAL A 391 -3.14 25.16 -9.24
N GLY A 392 -3.60 24.50 -8.17
CA GLY A 392 -5.00 24.35 -7.81
C GLY A 392 -5.74 25.68 -7.63
N GLN A 393 -5.09 26.69 -7.08
CA GLN A 393 -5.68 28.02 -6.88
C GLN A 393 -5.74 28.86 -8.16
N SER A 394 -4.94 28.53 -9.16
CA SER A 394 -4.91 29.24 -10.46
C SER A 394 -5.69 28.54 -11.58
N LEU A 395 -6.25 27.35 -11.33
CA LEU A 395 -7.05 26.63 -12.33
C LEU A 395 -8.30 27.41 -12.74
N SER A 396 -8.51 27.52 -14.05
CA SER A 396 -9.78 28.02 -14.61
C SER A 396 -10.92 27.01 -14.39
N PRO A 397 -12.20 27.44 -14.43
CA PRO A 397 -13.33 26.52 -14.36
C PRO A 397 -13.29 25.40 -15.40
N ALA A 398 -12.85 25.72 -16.63
CA ALA A 398 -12.71 24.74 -17.71
C ALA A 398 -11.63 23.69 -17.39
N GLN A 399 -10.48 24.12 -16.85
CA GLN A 399 -9.43 23.18 -16.43
C GLN A 399 -9.92 22.28 -15.30
N ARG A 400 -10.62 22.82 -14.29
CA ARG A 400 -11.20 22.02 -13.20
C ARG A 400 -12.12 20.93 -13.74
N SER A 401 -13.02 21.28 -14.65
CA SER A 401 -13.92 20.31 -15.30
C SER A 401 -13.16 19.22 -16.07
N ALA A 402 -12.16 19.60 -16.87
CA ALA A 402 -11.34 18.64 -17.62
C ALA A 402 -10.53 17.71 -16.70
N LEU A 403 -10.03 18.21 -15.57
CA LEU A 403 -9.33 17.40 -14.57
C LEU A 403 -10.25 16.38 -13.89
N ILE A 404 -11.49 16.76 -13.58
CA ILE A 404 -12.50 15.83 -13.06
C ILE A 404 -12.79 14.73 -14.08
N GLN A 405 -12.99 15.07 -15.36
CA GLN A 405 -13.17 14.08 -16.42
C GLN A 405 -11.96 13.15 -16.58
N LEU A 406 -10.73 13.65 -16.38
CA LEU A 406 -9.53 12.83 -16.37
C LEU A 406 -9.51 11.86 -15.18
N ARG A 407 -9.91 12.32 -13.99
CA ARG A 407 -10.05 11.47 -12.79
C ARG A 407 -11.02 10.31 -13.02
N GLU A 408 -12.17 10.60 -13.64
CA GLU A 408 -13.25 9.64 -13.93
C GLU A 408 -12.85 8.52 -14.89
N ARG A 409 -11.70 8.63 -15.59
CA ARG A 409 -11.14 7.50 -16.36
C ARG A 409 -10.61 6.38 -15.47
N SER A 410 -10.31 6.67 -14.21
CA SER A 410 -9.95 5.64 -13.24
C SER A 410 -11.20 4.83 -12.88
N PRO A 411 -11.15 3.49 -12.90
CA PRO A 411 -12.30 2.67 -12.55
C PRO A 411 -12.81 3.05 -11.16
N HIS A 412 -14.10 3.32 -11.05
CA HIS A 412 -14.76 3.58 -9.77
C HIS A 412 -16.06 2.77 -9.71
N ASP A 413 -16.27 2.11 -8.58
CA ASP A 413 -17.51 1.42 -8.24
C ASP A 413 -18.23 2.25 -7.16
N PRO A 414 -19.54 2.52 -7.26
CA PRO A 414 -20.29 3.18 -6.19
C PRO A 414 -20.23 2.45 -4.83
N ARG A 415 -19.83 1.17 -4.83
CA ARG A 415 -19.58 0.36 -3.63
C ARG A 415 -18.14 0.47 -3.10
N ASP A 416 -17.25 1.16 -3.81
CA ASP A 416 -15.91 1.43 -3.32
C ASP A 416 -16.03 2.14 -1.97
N PRO A 417 -15.18 1.80 -1.00
CA PRO A 417 -15.32 2.34 0.34
C PRO A 417 -15.14 3.86 0.29
N THR A 418 -15.99 4.56 1.03
CA THR A 418 -15.91 6.01 1.19
C THR A 418 -15.15 6.32 2.48
N GLY A 419 -14.12 7.15 2.37
CA GLY A 419 -13.29 7.53 3.52
C GLY A 419 -13.96 8.63 4.38
N PRO A 420 -13.19 9.27 5.27
CA PRO A 420 -11.74 9.15 5.44
C PRO A 420 -11.30 7.81 6.00
N PHE A 421 -10.03 7.48 5.80
CA PHE A 421 -9.46 6.17 6.11
C PHE A 421 -8.37 6.23 7.17
N LEU A 422 -8.31 5.18 7.98
CA LEU A 422 -7.09 4.74 8.64
C LEU A 422 -6.51 3.57 7.82
N TYR A 423 -5.46 3.84 7.06
CA TYR A 423 -5.01 2.97 5.96
C TYR A 423 -6.11 2.75 4.90
N ALA A 424 -6.75 1.58 4.92
CA ALA A 424 -7.82 1.20 4.01
C ALA A 424 -9.15 0.91 4.75
N ALA A 425 -9.18 1.09 6.08
CA ALA A 425 -10.37 0.95 6.90
C ALA A 425 -10.98 2.33 7.19
N PRO A 426 -12.30 2.44 7.43
CA PRO A 426 -12.91 3.69 7.84
C PRO A 426 -12.26 4.30 9.08
N LEU A 427 -12.11 5.62 9.08
CA LEU A 427 -11.53 6.36 10.19
C LEU A 427 -12.51 6.42 11.38
N ASP A 428 -12.00 6.16 12.59
CA ASP A 428 -12.79 6.29 13.82
C ASP A 428 -12.74 7.72 14.41
N ALA A 429 -13.53 7.94 15.47
CA ALA A 429 -13.63 9.23 16.13
C ALA A 429 -12.28 9.77 16.67
N ALA A 430 -11.40 8.88 17.15
CA ALA A 430 -10.08 9.28 17.61
C ALA A 430 -9.21 9.75 16.43
N GLY A 431 -9.31 9.07 15.29
CA GLY A 431 -8.66 9.49 14.06
C GLY A 431 -9.15 10.82 13.53
N LEU A 432 -10.46 11.08 13.57
CA LEU A 432 -11.03 12.38 13.20
C LEU A 432 -10.52 13.49 14.13
N ALA A 433 -10.45 13.26 15.43
CA ALA A 433 -9.92 14.22 16.39
C ALA A 433 -8.42 14.50 16.17
N GLU A 434 -7.63 13.47 15.81
CA GLU A 434 -6.22 13.65 15.47
C GLU A 434 -6.07 14.53 14.22
N ALA A 435 -6.86 14.28 13.17
CA ALA A 435 -6.77 15.00 11.90
C ALA A 435 -6.91 16.53 12.04
N GLU A 436 -7.66 17.00 13.03
CA GLU A 436 -7.87 18.43 13.26
C GLU A 436 -6.70 19.14 13.97
N ARG A 437 -5.64 18.42 14.37
CA ARG A 437 -4.46 18.98 15.03
C ARG A 437 -3.49 19.64 14.05
N THR A 438 -3.97 20.62 13.29
CA THR A 438 -3.17 21.24 12.21
C THR A 438 -2.46 22.53 12.61
N GLN A 439 -2.85 23.16 13.71
CA GLN A 439 -2.38 24.50 14.10
C GLN A 439 -0.84 24.61 14.12
N GLY A 440 -0.14 23.59 14.66
CA GLY A 440 1.32 23.58 14.74
C GLY A 440 2.04 23.60 13.39
N PHE A 441 1.36 23.29 12.27
CA PHE A 441 1.93 23.43 10.92
C PHE A 441 1.85 24.85 10.35
N PHE A 442 1.16 25.76 11.02
CA PHE A 442 0.97 27.14 10.59
C PHE A 442 1.47 28.16 11.62
N ASP A 443 1.82 27.70 12.82
CA ASP A 443 2.45 28.54 13.82
C ASP A 443 3.87 28.93 13.37
N GLY A 444 4.13 30.24 13.32
CA GLY A 444 5.41 30.81 12.96
C GLY A 444 6.25 31.11 14.19
N ARG A 445 7.37 30.40 14.33
CA ARG A 445 8.68 31.00 14.54
C ARG A 445 9.69 30.30 13.65
#